data_AF-A0A956TNY4-F1
#
_entry.id   AF-A0A956TNY4-F1
#
_cell.length_a   1.000
_cell.length_b   1.000
_cell.length_c   1.000
_cell.angle_alpha   90.00
_cell.angle_beta   90.00
_cell.angle_gamma   90.00
#
_symmetry.space_group_name_H-M   'P 1'
#
loop_
_entity.id
_entity.type
_entity.pdbx_description
1 polymer ?
#
loop_
_entity_poly.entity_id
_entity_poly.type
_entity_poly.pdbx_seq_one_letter_code
_entity_poly.pdbx_strand_id
1 'polypeptide(L)'
;MSAMNIHEWFSRVSRAKDRQELFAILDEFRPLQWTDGERSQMARLYIRLVDDLPDGKNVPVPAGGKVESEADNVEADDGPVWYEKM
;
A
#
# COMPACT_ATOMS: atom_id res chain seq x y z
N MET A 1 -11.41 -25.17 5.13
CA MET A 1 -11.43 -23.74 5.49
C MET A 1 -12.33 -23.06 4.47
N SER A 2 -13.46 -22.51 4.90
CA SER A 2 -14.38 -21.81 4.00
C SER A 2 -13.68 -20.58 3.43
N ALA A 3 -13.62 -20.45 2.11
CA ALA A 3 -13.06 -19.27 1.47
C ALA A 3 -13.92 -18.06 1.86
N MET A 4 -13.35 -17.11 2.62
CA MET A 4 -14.01 -15.84 2.91
C MET A 4 -14.27 -15.07 1.62
N ASN A 5 -15.43 -14.43 1.52
CA ASN A 5 -15.77 -13.59 0.37
C ASN A 5 -14.87 -12.35 0.35
N ILE A 6 -14.52 -11.85 -0.84
CA ILE A 6 -13.66 -10.67 -0.95
C ILE A 6 -14.25 -9.42 -0.29
N HIS A 7 -15.58 -9.28 -0.30
CA HIS A 7 -16.28 -8.19 0.37
C HIS A 7 -16.10 -8.20 1.89
N GLU A 8 -15.96 -9.39 2.49
CA GLU A 8 -15.67 -9.54 3.91
C GLU A 8 -14.22 -9.12 4.20
N TRP A 9 -13.28 -9.48 3.32
CA TRP A 9 -11.90 -8.99 3.39
C TRP A 9 -11.83 -7.47 3.30
N PHE A 10 -12.51 -6.83 2.34
CA PHE A 10 -12.55 -5.36 2.25
C PHE A 10 -13.08 -4.72 3.53
N SER A 11 -14.15 -5.28 4.09
CA SER A 11 -14.74 -4.78 5.33
C SER A 11 -13.82 -4.96 6.53
N ARG A 12 -13.03 -6.03 6.56
CA ARG A 12 -12.10 -6.33 7.64
C ARG A 12 -10.85 -5.45 7.57
N VAL A 13 -10.28 -5.31 6.38
CA VAL A 13 -9.10 -4.47 6.11
C VAL A 13 -9.43 -2.98 6.35
N SER A 14 -10.60 -2.50 5.93
CA SER A 14 -11.03 -1.10 6.17
C SER A 14 -11.32 -0.76 7.63
N ARG A 15 -11.48 -1.76 8.50
CA ARG A 15 -11.69 -1.58 9.94
C ARG A 15 -10.40 -1.68 10.76
N ALA A 16 -9.27 -1.96 10.12
CA ALA A 16 -7.98 -2.00 10.79
C ALA A 16 -7.67 -0.64 11.42
N LYS A 17 -7.22 -0.64 12.68
CA LYS A 17 -6.92 0.58 13.45
C LYS A 17 -5.45 0.97 13.40
N ASP A 18 -4.58 -0.01 13.18
CA ASP A 18 -3.13 0.14 13.17
C ASP A 18 -2.53 -0.66 12.03
N ARG A 19 -1.35 -0.25 11.53
CA ARG A 19 -0.63 -0.98 10.47
C ARG A 19 -0.33 -2.44 10.85
N GLN A 20 -0.10 -2.71 12.13
CA GLN A 20 0.16 -4.07 12.60
C GLN A 20 -1.08 -4.98 12.45
N GLU A 21 -2.27 -4.45 12.71
CA GLU A 21 -3.53 -5.17 12.50
C GLU A 21 -3.78 -5.36 10.99
N LEU A 22 -3.51 -4.33 10.18
CA LEU A 22 -3.57 -4.41 8.72
C LEU A 22 -2.71 -5.56 8.18
N PHE A 23 -1.45 -5.65 8.61
CA PHE A 23 -0.54 -6.71 8.18
C PHE A 23 -0.96 -8.10 8.68
N ALA A 24 -1.48 -8.22 9.90
CA ALA A 24 -1.99 -9.48 10.41
C ALA A 24 -3.18 -9.99 9.57
N ILE A 25 -4.10 -9.09 9.18
CA ILE A 25 -5.22 -9.42 8.29
C ILE A 25 -4.71 -9.84 6.90
N LEU A 26 -3.68 -9.16 6.37
CA LEU A 26 -3.07 -9.49 5.08
C LEU A 26 -2.23 -10.78 5.10
N ASP A 27 -1.73 -11.21 6.25
CA ASP A 27 -1.02 -12.49 6.36
C ASP A 27 -1.98 -13.69 6.30
N GLU A 28 -3.20 -13.51 6.82
CA GLU A 28 -4.29 -14.49 6.69
C GLU A 28 -4.91 -14.48 5.29
N PHE A 29 -4.73 -13.39 4.55
CA PHE A 29 -5.28 -13.22 3.21
C PHE A 29 -4.68 -14.24 2.24
N ARG A 30 -5.55 -14.92 1.49
CA ARG A 30 -5.16 -15.92 0.49
C ARG A 30 -5.80 -15.53 -0.85
N PRO A 31 -5.02 -15.09 -1.85
CA PRO A 31 -5.53 -14.73 -3.16
C PRO A 31 -5.82 -15.99 -3.98
N LEU A 32 -6.82 -16.76 -3.57
CA LEU A 32 -7.21 -17.99 -4.24
C LEU A 32 -8.53 -17.71 -4.98
N GLN A 33 -8.41 -17.33 -6.26
CA GLN A 33 -9.46 -17.15 -7.27
C GLN A 33 -10.08 -15.75 -7.47
N TRP A 34 -9.38 -14.67 -7.14
CA TRP A 34 -9.93 -13.32 -7.35
C TRP A 34 -9.65 -12.79 -8.75
N THR A 35 -10.61 -12.05 -9.30
CA THR A 35 -10.44 -11.32 -10.56
C THR A 35 -9.38 -10.25 -10.43
N ASP A 36 -8.85 -9.78 -11.57
CA ASP A 36 -7.86 -8.71 -11.57
C ASP A 36 -8.41 -7.40 -10.96
N GLY A 37 -9.67 -7.07 -11.28
CA GLY A 37 -10.35 -5.90 -10.72
C GLY A 37 -10.43 -5.93 -9.19
N GLU A 38 -10.80 -7.08 -8.64
CA GLU A 38 -10.86 -7.35 -7.21
C GLU A 38 -9.49 -7.23 -6.51
N ARG A 39 -8.45 -7.78 -7.14
CA ARG A 39 -7.06 -7.63 -6.63
C ARG A 39 -6.61 -6.18 -6.66
N SER A 40 -6.93 -5.45 -7.74
CA SER A 40 -6.59 -4.04 -7.89
C SER A 40 -7.26 -3.17 -6.82
N GLN A 41 -8.52 -3.47 -6.46
CA GLN A 41 -9.24 -2.77 -5.40
C GLN A 41 -8.60 -3.02 -4.04
N MET A 42 -8.18 -4.25 -3.75
CA MET A 42 -7.52 -4.60 -2.49
C MET A 42 -6.16 -3.91 -2.37
N ALA A 43 -5.37 -3.90 -3.46
CA ALA A 43 -4.10 -3.19 -3.49
C ALA A 43 -4.27 -1.68 -3.25
N ARG A 44 -5.25 -1.03 -3.90
CA ARG A 44 -5.54 0.40 -3.70
C ARG A 44 -5.98 0.70 -2.27
N LEU A 45 -6.82 -0.15 -1.69
CA LEU A 45 -7.30 0.00 -0.32
C LEU A 45 -6.15 -0.17 0.68
N TYR A 46 -5.27 -1.15 0.45
CA TYR A 46 -4.06 -1.34 1.23
C TYR A 46 -3.13 -0.12 1.19
N ILE A 47 -2.80 0.41 0.00
CA ILE A 47 -1.90 1.56 -0.13
C ILE A 47 -2.44 2.76 0.64
N ARG A 48 -3.74 3.06 0.51
CA ARG A 48 -4.36 4.16 1.27
C ARG A 48 -4.26 3.96 2.78
N LEU A 49 -4.57 2.76 3.25
CA LEU A 49 -4.55 2.47 4.69
C LEU A 49 -3.15 2.43 5.27
N VAL A 50 -2.13 2.02 4.52
CA VAL A 50 -0.76 2.02 5.02
C VAL A 50 -0.24 3.43 5.24
N ASP A 51 -0.65 4.39 4.39
CA ASP A 51 -0.32 5.81 4.56
C ASP A 51 -1.11 6.44 5.71
N ASP A 52 -2.42 6.15 5.82
CA ASP A 52 -3.32 6.78 6.80
C ASP A 52 -3.20 6.20 8.22
N LEU A 53 -2.90 4.91 8.37
CA LEU A 53 -2.88 4.26 9.68
C LEU A 53 -1.59 4.54 10.45
N PRO A 54 -1.67 4.75 11.77
CA PRO A 54 -0.50 4.90 12.61
C PRO A 54 0.31 3.59 12.67
N ASP A 55 1.62 3.72 12.78
CA ASP A 55 2.46 2.62 13.25
C ASP A 55 2.06 2.35 14.71
N GLY A 56 1.43 1.20 14.99
CA GLY A 56 1.01 0.80 16.35
C GLY A 56 2.16 0.67 17.37
N LYS A 57 3.40 0.96 16.96
CA LYS A 57 4.52 1.27 17.85
C LYS A 57 4.62 2.79 17.92
N ASN A 58 4.46 3.37 19.10
CA ASN A 58 4.72 4.78 19.41
C ASN A 58 6.05 5.28 18.84
N VAL A 59 6.07 5.61 17.56
CA VAL A 59 7.08 6.42 16.90
C VAL A 59 6.30 7.65 16.48
N PRO A 60 6.63 8.84 17.01
CA PRO A 60 5.96 10.06 16.59
C PRO A 60 6.36 10.32 15.14
N VAL A 61 5.58 9.79 14.19
CA VAL A 61 5.67 10.20 12.80
C VAL A 61 4.99 11.56 12.73
N PRO A 62 5.68 12.64 12.34
CA PRO A 62 5.07 13.95 12.27
C PRO A 62 3.91 13.88 11.26
N ALA A 63 2.72 14.22 11.74
CA ALA A 63 1.53 14.47 10.93
C ALA A 63 1.84 15.66 9.99
N GLY A 64 2.31 15.37 8.78
CA GLY A 64 2.69 16.42 7.83
C GLY A 64 3.65 16.02 6.72
N GLY A 65 3.83 14.74 6.42
CA GLY A 65 4.64 14.29 5.28
C GLY A 65 3.92 14.38 3.94
N LYS A 66 3.26 15.51 3.65
CA LYS A 66 3.03 15.90 2.26
C LYS A 66 4.43 16.08 1.69
N VAL A 67 4.85 15.20 0.79
CA VAL A 67 6.08 15.42 0.01
C VAL A 67 5.75 16.53 -0.99
N GLU A 68 5.57 17.75 -0.47
CA GLU A 68 5.79 18.98 -1.23
C GLU A 68 7.29 19.11 -1.41
N SER A 69 7.80 18.36 -2.39
CA SER A 69 9.00 18.74 -3.12
C SER A 69 8.64 20.02 -3.88
N GLU A 70 8.73 21.17 -3.20
CA GLU A 70 8.70 22.46 -3.86
C GLU A 70 10.14 22.83 -4.23
N ALA A 71 10.39 22.62 -5.53
CA ALA A 71 11.35 23.31 -6.38
C ALA A 71 12.76 23.55 -5.83
N ASP A 72 13.69 22.70 -6.27
CA ASP A 72 15.00 23.22 -6.71
C ASP A 72 15.32 22.67 -8.11
N ASN A 73 15.87 23.56 -8.90
CA ASN A 73 16.08 23.49 -10.33
C ASN A 73 17.30 22.60 -10.59
N VAL A 74 17.09 21.31 -10.85
CA VAL A 74 18.15 20.41 -11.30
C VAL A 74 17.67 19.74 -12.58
N GLU A 75 18.20 20.27 -13.68
CA GLU A 75 18.58 19.61 -14.92
C GLU A 75 18.15 18.14 -15.03
N ALA A 76 17.34 17.83 -16.04
CA ALA A 76 17.04 16.46 -16.44
C ALA A 76 18.34 15.75 -16.86
N ASP A 77 19.04 15.15 -15.91
CA ASP A 77 20.12 14.21 -16.20
C ASP A 77 19.46 12.88 -16.55
N ASP A 78 19.22 12.69 -17.86
CA ASP A 78 18.91 11.41 -18.47
C ASP A 78 19.98 10.40 -18.04
N GLY A 79 19.67 9.63 -17.00
CA GLY A 79 20.53 8.57 -16.51
C GLY A 79 20.88 7.59 -17.64
N PRO A 80 22.07 6.94 -17.62
CA PRO A 80 22.57 6.19 -18.76
C PRO A 80 21.60 5.11 -19.23
N VAL A 81 21.06 5.30 -20.45
CA VAL A 81 20.24 4.31 -21.16
C VAL A 81 21.14 3.13 -21.50
N TRP A 82 20.94 2.01 -20.80
CA TRP A 82 21.80 0.82 -20.89
C TRP A 82 21.48 -0.10 -22.08
N TYR A 83 20.68 0.35 -23.03
CA TYR A 83 20.30 -0.41 -24.22
C TYR A 83 20.96 0.13 -25.49
N GLU A 84 22.29 0.07 -25.60
CA GLU A 84 22.90 0.23 -26.91
C GLU A 84 24.28 -0.45 -27.05
N LYS A 85 24.32 -1.78 -26.89
CA LYS A 85 25.25 -2.62 -27.68
C LYS A 85 24.96 -4.12 -27.57
N MET A 86 24.17 -4.65 -28.50
CA MET A 86 24.44 -5.93 -29.17
C MET A 86 23.84 -5.90 -30.57
#